data_AF-A0A0J8RBN1-F1
#
_entry.id   AF-A0A0J8RBN1-F1
#
_cell.length_a   1.000
_cell.length_b   1.000
_cell.length_c   1.000
_cell.angle_alpha   90.00
_cell.angle_beta   90.00
_cell.angle_gamma   90.00
#
_symmetry.space_group_name_H-M   'P 1'
#
loop_
_entity.id
_entity.type
_entity.pdbx_description
1 polymer ?
#
loop_
_entity_poly.entity_id
_entity_poly.type
_entity_poly.pdbx_seq_one_letter_code
_entity_poly.pdbx_strand_id
1 'polypeptide(L)'
;MRRVHRKSAPKFTFTSTGPERRANIPVLVPLPASVTLSEALRGRKVLEFPTLYALSLPPDQLAGGEYMLEADYLAQYGAEEKMAEEQGNSDGQGVGQYMADEAQKLENVDESKVLEVLNKDLGGEE
;
A
#
# COMPACT_ATOMS: atom_id res chain seq x y z
N MET A 1 -29.95 -14.96 -40.85
CA MET A 1 -29.22 -15.04 -39.56
C MET A 1 -28.45 -13.74 -39.35
N ARG A 2 -28.89 -12.84 -38.46
CA ARG A 2 -28.17 -11.58 -38.17
C ARG A 2 -27.23 -11.83 -36.98
N ARG A 3 -25.91 -11.75 -37.20
CA ARG A 3 -24.92 -11.71 -36.11
C ARG A 3 -25.10 -10.38 -35.37
N VAL A 4 -25.74 -10.45 -34.21
CA VAL A 4 -25.72 -9.38 -33.21
C VAL A 4 -24.29 -9.24 -32.73
N HIS A 5 -23.60 -8.21 -33.21
CA HIS A 5 -22.33 -7.79 -32.64
C HIS A 5 -22.66 -7.18 -31.27
N ARG A 6 -22.48 -7.95 -30.18
CA ARG A 6 -22.40 -7.34 -28.84
C ARG A 6 -21.23 -6.36 -28.90
N LYS A 7 -21.50 -5.06 -28.94
CA LYS A 7 -20.49 -4.05 -28.68
C LYS A 7 -19.93 -4.36 -27.29
N SER A 8 -18.64 -4.70 -27.20
CA SER A 8 -17.96 -4.87 -25.93
C SER A 8 -18.10 -3.57 -25.14
N ALA A 9 -18.52 -3.66 -23.88
CA ALA A 9 -18.42 -2.54 -22.97
C ALA A 9 -16.96 -2.07 -22.90
N PRO A 10 -16.71 -0.76 -22.75
CA PRO A 10 -15.37 -0.24 -22.54
C PRO A 10 -14.81 -0.84 -21.25
N LYS A 11 -13.61 -1.44 -21.34
CA LYS A 11 -12.89 -1.96 -20.18
C LYS A 11 -11.78 -0.97 -19.86
N PHE A 12 -11.76 -0.48 -18.64
CA PHE A 12 -10.72 0.41 -18.13
C PHE A 12 -9.78 -0.40 -17.24
N THR A 13 -8.49 -0.27 -17.51
CA THR A 13 -7.43 -0.95 -16.77
C THR A 13 -6.84 -0.02 -15.73
N PHE A 14 -6.62 -0.52 -14.51
CA PHE A 14 -6.01 0.22 -13.42
C PHE A 14 -4.93 -0.61 -12.73
N THR A 15 -3.97 0.07 -12.11
CA THR A 15 -2.96 -0.54 -11.22
C THR A 15 -3.05 0.01 -9.81
N SER A 16 -2.80 -0.82 -8.80
CA SER A 16 -2.60 -0.38 -7.41
C SER A 16 -1.13 -0.05 -7.16
N THR A 17 -0.83 1.10 -6.55
CA THR A 17 0.54 1.56 -6.23
C THR A 17 0.86 1.35 -4.74
N GLY A 18 1.77 0.45 -4.39
CA GLY A 18 2.44 0.37 -3.07
C GLY A 18 1.63 -0.07 -1.82
N PRO A 19 2.35 -0.51 -0.75
CA PRO A 19 1.76 -1.01 0.50
C PRO A 19 1.38 0.06 1.54
N GLU A 20 2.07 1.20 1.56
CA GLU A 20 1.92 2.22 2.62
C GLU A 20 1.01 3.36 2.19
N ARG A 21 -0.26 3.03 1.89
CA ARG A 21 -1.28 4.07 1.72
C ARG A 21 -2.12 4.17 2.97
N ARG A 22 -2.30 5.40 3.48
CA ARG A 22 -3.16 5.68 4.64
C ARG A 22 -4.65 5.40 4.37
N ALA A 23 -5.02 5.31 3.09
CA ALA A 23 -6.38 4.97 2.71
C ALA A 23 -6.68 3.49 3.00
N ASN A 24 -7.72 3.24 3.79
CA ASN A 24 -8.26 1.90 4.04
C ASN A 24 -8.92 1.26 2.81
N ILE A 25 -9.01 1.99 1.69
CA ILE A 25 -9.55 1.51 0.42
C ILE A 25 -8.46 1.48 -0.67
N PRO A 26 -8.51 0.52 -1.62
CA PRO A 26 -7.51 0.44 -2.67
C PRO A 26 -7.50 1.69 -3.55
N VAL A 27 -6.32 2.30 -3.67
CA VAL A 27 -6.07 3.42 -4.57
C VAL A 27 -5.60 2.88 -5.91
N LEU A 28 -6.22 3.38 -6.96
CA LEU A 28 -6.06 2.94 -8.33
C LEU A 28 -5.48 4.05 -9.20
N VAL A 29 -4.60 3.65 -10.11
CA VAL A 29 -4.07 4.53 -11.15
C VAL A 29 -4.62 4.09 -12.50
N PRO A 30 -5.31 4.98 -13.24
CA PRO A 30 -5.78 4.68 -14.58
C PRO A 30 -4.60 4.35 -15.50
N LEU A 31 -4.72 3.24 -16.25
CA LEU A 31 -3.77 2.85 -17.28
C LEU A 31 -4.35 3.10 -18.67
N PRO A 32 -3.68 3.92 -19.52
CA PRO A 32 -4.04 4.04 -20.92
C PRO A 32 -3.77 2.74 -21.66
N ALA A 33 -4.67 2.35 -22.56
CA ALA A 33 -4.51 1.13 -23.36
C ALA A 33 -3.32 1.17 -24.35
N SER A 34 -2.73 2.35 -24.57
CA SER A 34 -1.58 2.56 -25.47
C SER A 34 -0.22 2.37 -24.79
N VAL A 35 -0.19 2.18 -23.47
CA VAL A 35 1.05 2.12 -22.68
C VAL A 35 1.38 0.67 -22.33
N THR A 36 2.65 0.29 -22.38
CA THR A 36 3.09 -1.03 -21.93
C THR A 36 3.11 -1.12 -20.41
N LEU A 37 2.94 -2.33 -19.86
CA LEU A 37 3.04 -2.53 -18.41
C LEU A 37 4.39 -2.08 -17.83
N SER A 38 5.49 -2.30 -18.56
CA SER A 38 6.82 -1.87 -18.15
C SER A 38 6.97 -0.35 -18.08
N GLU A 39 6.29 0.40 -18.96
CA GLU A 39 6.25 1.86 -18.90
C GLU A 39 5.34 2.33 -17.77
N ALA A 40 4.17 1.72 -17.61
CA ALA A 40 3.20 2.05 -16.56
C ALA A 40 3.76 1.86 -15.14
N LEU A 41 4.61 0.85 -14.95
CA LEU A 41 5.21 0.53 -13.65
C LEU A 41 6.60 1.16 -13.46
N ARG A 42 7.14 1.86 -14.47
CA ARG A 42 8.48 2.46 -14.38
C ARG A 42 8.51 3.50 -13.27
N GLY A 43 9.45 3.34 -12.33
CA GLY A 43 9.61 4.26 -11.21
C GLY A 43 8.52 4.16 -10.15
N ARG A 44 7.65 3.14 -10.20
CA ARG A 44 6.63 2.88 -9.17
C ARG A 44 7.07 1.75 -8.26
N LYS A 45 6.76 1.87 -6.96
CA LYS A 45 6.92 0.77 -5.99
C LYS A 45 5.68 -0.13 -6.02
N VAL A 46 5.90 -1.43 -6.03
CA VAL A 46 4.84 -2.45 -6.11
C VAL A 46 5.11 -3.48 -5.02
N LEU A 47 4.08 -3.91 -4.28
CA LEU A 47 4.21 -4.96 -3.28
C LEU A 47 4.07 -6.33 -3.95
N GLU A 48 5.11 -7.16 -3.86
CA GLU A 48 5.20 -8.53 -4.44
C GLU A 48 5.06 -8.60 -5.97
N PHE A 49 3.89 -8.28 -6.50
CA PHE A 49 3.56 -8.27 -7.92
C PHE A 49 2.50 -7.21 -8.24
N PRO A 50 2.49 -6.66 -9.47
CA PRO A 50 1.48 -5.67 -9.87
C PRO A 50 0.08 -6.28 -9.91
N THR A 51 -0.85 -5.63 -9.21
CA THR A 51 -2.28 -5.97 -9.26
C THR A 51 -2.98 -5.10 -10.31
N LEU A 52 -3.62 -5.75 -11.29
CA LEU A 52 -4.37 -5.11 -12.37
C LEU A 52 -5.87 -5.26 -12.16
N TYR A 53 -6.59 -4.15 -12.23
CA TYR A 53 -8.05 -4.11 -12.16
C TYR A 53 -8.62 -3.80 -13.54
N ALA A 54 -9.57 -4.61 -14.00
CA ALA A 54 -10.31 -4.37 -15.24
C ALA A 54 -11.76 -4.02 -14.91
N LEU A 55 -12.06 -2.72 -14.84
CA LEU A 55 -13.38 -2.22 -14.43
C LEU A 55 -14.19 -1.77 -15.65
N SER A 56 -15.51 -1.88 -15.55
CA SER A 56 -16.44 -1.35 -16.57
C SER A 56 -16.76 0.14 -16.36
N LEU A 57 -16.35 0.68 -15.21
CA LEU A 57 -16.56 2.07 -14.83
C LEU A 57 -15.35 2.92 -15.27
N PRO A 58 -15.59 4.12 -15.83
CA PRO A 58 -14.50 5.06 -16.11
C PRO A 58 -13.92 5.63 -14.81
N PRO A 59 -12.69 6.18 -14.85
CA PRO A 59 -12.03 6.79 -13.70
C PRO A 59 -12.93 7.79 -12.95
N ASP A 60 -13.63 8.67 -13.69
CA ASP A 60 -14.47 9.73 -13.13
C ASP A 60 -15.65 9.21 -12.29
N GLN A 61 -16.01 7.92 -12.43
CA GLN A 61 -17.09 7.28 -11.68
C GLN A 61 -16.58 6.40 -10.53
N LEU A 62 -15.26 6.32 -10.31
CA LEU A 62 -14.68 5.57 -9.20
C LEU A 62 -14.61 6.37 -7.90
N ALA A 63 -14.71 7.71 -7.96
CA ALA A 63 -14.64 8.57 -6.79
C ALA A 63 -15.80 8.30 -5.80
N GLY A 64 -15.47 8.03 -4.54
CA GLY A 64 -16.44 7.83 -3.45
C GLY A 64 -17.02 6.41 -3.32
N GLY A 65 -16.44 5.42 -4.00
CA GLY A 65 -16.86 4.01 -3.94
C GLY A 65 -15.91 3.11 -3.15
N GLU A 66 -15.85 1.82 -3.53
CA GLU A 66 -14.91 0.82 -2.99
C GLU A 66 -13.44 1.09 -3.38
N TYR A 67 -13.21 2.01 -4.30
CA TYR A 67 -11.89 2.37 -4.83
C TYR A 67 -11.70 3.88 -4.75
N MET A 68 -10.44 4.31 -4.70
CA MET A 68 -10.04 5.72 -4.74
C MET A 68 -9.08 5.93 -5.91
N LEU A 69 -9.10 7.09 -6.57
CA LEU A 69 -8.06 7.40 -7.56
C LEU A 69 -6.81 7.94 -6.88
N GLU A 70 -5.64 7.68 -7.47
CA GLU A 70 -4.36 8.23 -6.97
C GLU A 70 -4.35 9.75 -6.93
N ALA A 71 -4.99 10.42 -7.90
CA ALA A 71 -5.14 11.87 -7.87
C ALA A 71 -5.91 12.36 -6.62
N ASP A 72 -6.99 11.67 -6.26
CA ASP A 72 -7.80 12.01 -5.08
C ASP A 72 -7.05 11.70 -3.79
N TYR A 73 -6.33 10.58 -3.76
CA TYR A 73 -5.48 10.20 -2.65
C TYR A 73 -4.36 11.23 -2.41
N LEU A 74 -3.66 11.65 -3.46
CA LEU A 74 -2.62 12.68 -3.38
C LEU A 74 -3.18 14.04 -2.97
N ALA A 75 -4.41 14.38 -3.37
CA ALA A 75 -5.07 15.60 -2.93
C ALA A 75 -5.39 15.59 -1.42
N GLN A 76 -5.70 14.42 -0.85
CA GLN A 76 -6.04 14.27 0.57
C GLN A 76 -4.81 14.06 1.46
N TYR A 77 -3.82 13.28 0.99
CA TYR A 77 -2.72 12.78 1.81
C TYR A 77 -1.32 13.15 1.27
N GLY A 78 -1.22 13.70 0.06
CA GLY A 78 0.06 13.88 -0.64
C GLY A 78 1.00 14.90 -0.02
N ALA A 79 0.52 15.81 0.82
CA ALA A 79 1.40 16.70 1.60
C ALA A 79 2.12 15.93 2.72
N GLU A 80 1.45 14.97 3.35
CA GLU A 80 1.96 14.21 4.48
C GLU A 80 2.82 13.02 4.04
N GLU A 81 2.50 12.41 2.90
CA GLU A 81 3.35 11.38 2.29
C GLU A 81 4.72 11.89 1.88
N LYS A 82 4.81 13.11 1.30
CA LYS A 82 6.11 13.69 0.96
C LYS A 82 7.00 13.88 2.19
N MET A 83 6.41 14.26 3.31
CA MET A 83 7.12 14.39 4.58
C MET A 83 7.57 13.03 5.13
N ALA A 84 6.76 11.98 4.93
CA ALA A 84 7.09 10.61 5.32
C ALA A 84 8.14 9.95 4.39
N GLU A 85 8.09 10.20 3.08
CA GLU A 85 9.08 9.72 2.11
C GLU A 85 10.44 10.38 2.31
N GLU A 86 10.48 11.66 2.72
CA GLU A 86 11.72 12.37 3.05
C GLU A 86 12.33 11.93 4.40
N GLN A 87 11.53 11.37 5.31
CA GLN A 87 11.97 10.86 6.61
C GLN A 87 12.22 9.34 6.64
N GLY A 88 11.66 8.59 5.70
CA GLY A 88 11.65 7.13 5.67
C GLY A 88 12.62 6.50 4.66
N ASN A 89 13.92 6.71 4.85
CA ASN A 89 14.96 5.81 4.33
C ASN A 89 15.64 4.99 5.46
N SER A 90 14.95 4.81 6.58
CA SER A 90 15.31 3.84 7.61
C SER A 90 14.19 2.83 7.72
N ASP A 91 14.46 1.64 7.18
CA ASP A 91 13.95 0.32 7.55
C ASP A 91 12.46 0.17 7.90
N GLY A 92 11.83 -0.76 7.16
CA GLY A 92 10.44 -1.20 7.26
C GLY A 92 9.76 -0.99 8.61
N GLN A 93 8.78 -0.09 8.62
CA GLN A 93 7.83 0.04 9.71
C GLN A 93 6.39 0.02 9.19
N GLY A 94 5.97 -1.13 8.68
CA GLY A 94 4.57 -1.54 8.71
C GLY A 94 4.17 -1.92 10.14
N VAL A 95 4.22 -0.98 11.08
CA VAL A 95 3.94 -1.22 12.52
C VAL A 95 3.17 -0.06 13.19
N GLY A 96 2.60 0.86 12.41
CA GLY A 96 2.01 2.10 12.93
C GLY A 96 0.73 1.95 13.77
N GLN A 97 0.02 0.82 13.72
CA GLN A 97 -1.21 0.63 14.50
C GLN A 97 -1.05 -0.32 15.70
N TYR A 98 -0.02 -1.16 15.71
CA TYR A 98 0.25 -2.12 16.79
C TYR A 98 1.27 -1.59 17.81
N MET A 99 2.10 -0.61 17.40
CA MET A 99 3.11 0.01 18.26
C MET A 99 2.56 0.91 19.36
N ALA A 100 1.33 1.43 19.25
CA ALA A 100 0.77 2.25 20.33
C ALA A 100 0.47 1.41 21.59
N ASP A 101 -0.08 0.21 21.42
CA ASP A 101 -0.31 -0.74 22.50
C ASP A 101 0.98 -1.48 22.92
N GLU A 102 1.87 -1.83 21.97
CA GLU A 102 3.13 -2.51 22.29
C GLU A 102 4.19 -1.58 22.91
N ALA A 103 4.25 -0.30 22.56
CA ALA A 103 5.14 0.65 23.24
C ALA A 103 4.73 0.85 24.71
N GLN A 104 3.42 0.90 25.01
CA GLN A 104 2.93 0.92 26.39
C GLN A 104 3.21 -0.39 27.12
N LYS A 105 3.24 -1.53 26.41
CA LYS A 105 3.58 -2.83 26.98
C LYS A 105 5.06 -2.97 27.31
N LEU A 106 5.95 -2.29 26.58
CA LEU A 106 7.40 -2.26 26.84
C LEU A 106 7.80 -1.28 27.94
N GLU A 107 6.99 -0.25 28.22
CA GLU A 107 7.25 0.74 29.28
C GLU A 107 7.24 0.11 30.70
N ASN A 108 6.59 -1.06 30.85
CA ASN A 108 6.51 -1.83 32.11
C ASN A 108 7.42 -3.07 32.13
N VAL A 109 8.33 -3.23 31.16
CA VAL A 109 9.25 -4.36 31.12
C VAL A 109 10.53 -4.01 31.87
N ASP A 110 10.80 -4.76 32.93
CA ASP A 110 12.02 -4.62 33.72
C ASP A 110 13.23 -5.15 32.93
N GLU A 111 14.02 -4.21 32.41
CA GLU A 111 15.22 -4.46 31.58
C GLU A 111 16.17 -5.47 32.23
N SER A 112 16.29 -5.46 33.57
CA SER A 112 17.20 -6.34 34.31
C SER A 112 16.77 -7.80 34.21
N LYS A 113 15.46 -8.07 34.24
CA LYS A 113 14.91 -9.43 34.10
C LYS A 113 15.03 -9.94 32.67
N VAL A 114 14.87 -9.06 31.68
CA VAL A 114 15.05 -9.44 30.26
C VAL A 114 16.49 -9.89 30.03
N LEU A 115 17.47 -9.14 30.54
CA LEU A 115 18.88 -9.51 30.42
C LEU A 115 19.22 -10.83 31.14
N GLU A 116 18.65 -11.09 32.32
CA GLU A 116 18.85 -12.35 33.04
C GLU A 116 18.33 -13.57 32.26
N VAL A 117 17.12 -13.46 31.67
CA VAL A 117 16.50 -14.54 30.90
C VAL A 117 17.28 -14.80 29.61
N LEU A 118 17.69 -13.74 28.91
CA LEU A 118 18.49 -13.88 27.68
C LEU A 118 19.84 -14.56 27.96
N ASN A 119 20.50 -14.25 29.07
CA ASN A 119 21.74 -14.92 29.47
C ASN A 119 21.53 -16.41 29.79
N LYS A 120 20.41 -16.76 30.44
CA LYS A 120 20.03 -18.16 30.70
C LYS A 120 19.79 -18.96 29.41
N ASP A 121 19.08 -18.38 28.45
CA ASP A 121 18.72 -19.08 27.21
C ASP A 121 19.90 -19.20 26.22
N LEU A 122 20.80 -18.22 26.21
CA LEU A 122 21.99 -18.24 25.35
C LEU A 122 23.16 -19.06 25.95
N GLY A 123 22.95 -19.71 27.09
CA GLY A 123 23.96 -20.56 27.74
C GLY A 123 25.19 -19.80 28.24
N GLY A 124 25.02 -18.51 28.55
CA GLY A 124 26.05 -17.69 29.18
C GLY A 124 26.19 -18.02 30.65
N GLU A 125 26.61 -19.24 30.96
CA GLU A 125 27.20 -19.56 32.26
C GLU A 125 28.65 -19.04 32.24
N GLU A 126 29.05 -18.27 33.25
CA GLU A 126 30.45 -18.28 33.68
C GLU A 126 30.79 -19.63 34.30
#